data_AF-A0A2T7X1I0-F1
#
_entry.id   AF-A0A2T7X1I0-F1
#
_cell.length_a   1.000
_cell.length_b   1.000
_cell.length_c   1.000
_cell.angle_alpha   90.00
_cell.angle_beta   90.00
_cell.angle_gamma   90.00
#
_symmetry.space_group_name_H-M   'P 1'
#
loop_
_entity.id
_entity.type
_entity.pdbx_description
1 polymer ?
#
loop_
_entity_poly.entity_id
_entity_poly.type
_entity_poly.pdbx_seq_one_letter_code
_entity_poly.pdbx_strand_id
1 'polypeptide(L)'
;MTDQPRHLPVDALEDWTAAVCTRLGLDRSDVDTALVLDLARDVAHGVARPAAPLSAFLAGLAAGRAGGSPTDAADAAAAISELAAGWRTADDHA
;
A
#
# COMPACT_ATOMS: atom_id res chain seq x y z
N MET A 1 29.76 7.59 -7.25
CA MET A 1 28.54 8.23 -6.73
C MET A 1 27.80 7.16 -5.96
N THR A 2 28.15 6.99 -4.69
CA THR A 2 27.59 5.96 -3.82
C THR A 2 26.09 6.24 -3.67
N ASP A 3 25.27 5.39 -4.29
CA ASP A 3 23.83 5.36 -4.07
C ASP A 3 23.62 4.85 -2.64
N GLN A 4 23.58 5.78 -1.69
CA GLN A 4 23.23 5.46 -0.32
C GLN A 4 21.73 5.16 -0.32
N PRO A 5 21.29 3.99 0.17
CA PRO A 5 19.90 3.64 0.14
C PRO A 5 19.14 4.68 0.97
N ARG A 6 18.31 5.45 0.28
CA ARG A 6 17.53 6.57 0.84
C ARG A 6 16.34 6.00 1.61
N HIS A 7 16.61 5.12 2.58
CA HIS A 7 15.60 4.70 3.54
C HIS A 7 15.39 5.86 4.49
N LEU A 8 14.19 6.44 4.43
CA LEU A 8 13.75 7.42 5.42
C LEU A 8 13.75 6.72 6.79
N PRO A 9 14.40 7.28 7.84
CA PRO A 9 14.14 6.85 9.21
C PRO A 9 12.62 6.95 9.48
N VAL A 10 12.10 6.19 10.45
CA VAL A 10 10.65 6.13 10.74
C VAL A 10 10.05 7.53 10.91
N ASP A 11 10.76 8.42 11.59
CA ASP A 11 10.36 9.83 11.76
C ASP A 11 10.26 10.58 10.43
N ALA A 12 11.16 10.29 9.47
CA ALA A 12 11.14 10.91 8.16
C ALA A 12 10.04 10.35 7.23
N LEU A 13 9.49 9.15 7.51
CA LEU A 13 8.29 8.66 6.85
C LEU A 13 7.04 9.39 7.35
N GLU A 14 6.93 9.64 8.65
CA GLU A 14 5.82 10.42 9.21
C GLU A 14 5.86 11.87 8.75
N ASP A 15 7.02 12.52 8.76
CA ASP A 15 7.19 13.88 8.23
C ASP A 15 6.83 13.95 6.73
N TRP A 16 7.25 12.96 5.95
CA TRP A 16 6.89 12.87 4.54
C TRP A 16 5.39 12.69 4.35
N THR A 17 4.77 11.79 5.10
CA THR A 17 3.31 11.55 5.06
C THR A 17 2.55 12.83 5.40
N ALA A 18 2.94 13.53 6.46
CA ALA A 18 2.34 14.81 6.86
C ALA A 18 2.48 15.89 5.77
N ALA A 19 3.65 15.99 5.13
CA ALA A 19 3.87 16.93 4.03
C ALA A 19 3.00 16.62 2.80
N VAL A 20 2.85 15.34 2.46
CA VAL A 20 1.98 14.89 1.36
C VAL A 20 0.51 15.14 1.68
N CYS A 21 0.04 14.79 2.89
CA CYS A 21 -1.33 15.09 3.33
C CYS A 21 -1.64 16.58 3.22
N THR A 22 -0.72 17.43 3.73
CA THR A 22 -0.84 18.89 3.63
C THR A 22 -0.94 19.35 2.18
N ARG A 23 -0.09 18.82 1.29
CA ARG A 23 -0.07 19.18 -0.14
C ARG A 23 -1.36 18.79 -0.86
N LEU A 24 -1.95 17.66 -0.47
CA LEU A 24 -3.14 17.10 -1.12
C LEU A 24 -4.45 17.51 -0.44
N GLY A 25 -4.40 18.21 0.69
CA GLY A 25 -5.59 18.60 1.45
C GLY A 25 -6.27 17.41 2.14
N LEU A 26 -5.49 16.40 2.56
CA LEU A 26 -5.97 15.23 3.28
C LEU A 26 -5.80 15.42 4.78
N ASP A 27 -6.73 14.89 5.59
CA ASP A 27 -6.50 14.75 7.02
C ASP A 27 -5.47 13.65 7.27
N ARG A 28 -4.52 13.87 8.19
CA ARG A 28 -3.56 12.85 8.60
C ARG A 28 -4.27 11.70 9.31
N SER A 29 -5.38 11.93 10.01
CA SER A 29 -6.14 10.87 10.70
C SER A 29 -6.76 9.87 9.75
N ASP A 30 -6.96 10.25 8.48
CA ASP A 30 -7.60 9.40 7.47
C ASP A 30 -6.59 8.45 6.79
N VAL A 31 -5.30 8.60 7.06
CA VAL A 31 -4.23 7.80 6.44
C VAL A 31 -3.76 6.70 7.40
N ASP A 32 -4.11 5.45 7.09
CA ASP A 32 -3.53 4.30 7.76
C ASP A 32 -2.23 3.86 7.05
N THR A 33 -1.09 4.40 7.51
CA THR A 33 0.23 4.06 6.98
C THR A 33 0.55 2.58 7.16
N ALA A 34 0.17 1.98 8.28
CA ALA A 34 0.50 0.59 8.58
C ALA A 34 -0.22 -0.35 7.61
N LEU A 35 -1.52 -0.12 7.37
CA LEU A 35 -2.31 -0.86 6.39
C LEU A 35 -1.66 -0.85 5.00
N VAL A 36 -1.24 0.32 4.52
CA VAL A 36 -0.62 0.45 3.18
C VAL A 36 0.72 -0.27 3.11
N LEU A 37 1.54 -0.18 4.16
CA LEU A 37 2.84 -0.85 4.21
C LEU A 37 2.70 -2.37 4.32
N ASP A 38 1.71 -2.86 5.05
CA ASP A 38 1.44 -4.29 5.17
C ASP A 38 0.86 -4.86 3.86
N LEU A 39 -0.05 -4.16 3.19
CA LEU A 39 -0.48 -4.51 1.83
C LEU A 39 0.72 -4.61 0.87
N ALA A 40 1.58 -3.59 0.87
CA ALA A 40 2.77 -3.57 0.02
C ALA A 40 3.71 -4.73 0.32
N ARG A 41 3.88 -5.07 1.61
CA ARG A 41 4.65 -6.23 2.09
C ARG A 41 4.07 -7.54 1.56
N ASP A 42 2.78 -7.76 1.75
CA ASP A 42 2.09 -8.99 1.34
C ASP A 42 2.22 -9.23 -0.16
N VAL A 43 1.96 -8.18 -0.96
CA VAL A 43 2.07 -8.24 -2.42
C VAL A 43 3.50 -8.44 -2.88
N ALA A 44 4.48 -7.77 -2.25
CA ALA A 44 5.89 -7.94 -2.60
C ALA A 44 6.38 -9.39 -2.36
N HIS A 45 5.87 -10.05 -1.33
CA HIS A 45 6.22 -11.43 -0.99
C HIS A 45 5.41 -12.47 -1.80
N GLY A 46 4.10 -12.28 -1.94
CA GLY A 46 3.20 -13.22 -2.61
C GLY A 46 3.30 -13.16 -4.13
N VAL A 47 3.37 -11.96 -4.69
CA VAL A 47 3.31 -11.70 -6.13
C VAL A 47 4.70 -11.39 -6.70
N ALA A 48 5.15 -10.15 -6.53
CA ALA A 48 6.45 -9.66 -6.96
C ALA A 48 6.70 -8.26 -6.40
N ARG A 49 7.97 -7.89 -6.15
CA ARG A 49 8.33 -6.54 -5.64
C ARG A 49 7.75 -5.37 -6.47
N PRO A 50 7.74 -5.40 -7.82
CA PRO A 50 7.11 -4.33 -8.61
C PRO A 50 5.59 -4.23 -8.47
N ALA A 51 4.91 -5.30 -8.04
CA ALA A 51 3.45 -5.30 -7.88
C ALA A 51 3.00 -4.51 -6.65
N ALA A 52 3.85 -4.36 -5.63
CA ALA A 52 3.50 -3.66 -4.38
C ALA A 52 2.99 -2.21 -4.60
N PRO A 53 3.72 -1.30 -5.28
CA PRO A 53 3.23 0.06 -5.51
C PRO A 53 1.99 0.10 -6.41
N LEU A 54 1.87 -0.83 -7.36
CA LEU A 54 0.69 -0.92 -8.22
C LEU A 54 -0.56 -1.31 -7.41
N SER A 55 -0.43 -2.31 -6.53
CA SER A 55 -1.50 -2.76 -5.65
C SER A 55 -1.93 -1.69 -4.65
N ALA A 56 -1.00 -0.94 -4.06
CA ALA A 56 -1.32 0.18 -3.18
C ALA A 56 -2.14 1.27 -3.91
N PHE A 57 -1.77 1.60 -5.15
CA PHE A 57 -2.53 2.53 -5.98
C PHE A 57 -3.94 1.99 -6.30
N LEU A 58 -4.05 0.71 -6.66
CA LEU A 58 -5.34 0.08 -6.97
C LEU A 58 -6.26 0.00 -5.74
N ALA A 59 -5.72 -0.28 -4.55
CA ALA A 59 -6.48 -0.25 -3.30
C ALA A 59 -7.09 1.14 -3.06
N GLY A 60 -6.28 2.20 -3.17
CA GLY A 60 -6.76 3.58 -3.03
C GLY A 60 -7.79 3.96 -4.09
N LEU A 61 -7.59 3.54 -5.34
CA LEU A 61 -8.55 3.80 -6.44
C LEU A 61 -9.88 3.07 -6.21
N ALA A 62 -9.86 1.83 -5.73
CA ALA A 62 -11.06 1.06 -5.41
C ALA A 62 -11.80 1.68 -4.22
N ALA A 63 -11.10 2.00 -3.14
CA ALA A 63 -11.66 2.65 -1.96
C ALA A 63 -12.32 3.99 -2.29
N GLY A 64 -11.64 4.84 -3.07
CA GLY A 64 -12.19 6.13 -3.51
C GLY A 64 -13.44 6.00 -4.39
N ARG A 65 -13.60 4.88 -5.11
CA ARG A 65 -14.82 4.57 -5.87
C ARG A 65 -15.96 4.01 -5.01
N ALA A 66 -15.64 3.39 -3.88
CA ALA A 66 -16.60 2.81 -2.95
C ALA A 66 -17.19 3.83 -1.96
N GLY A 67 -16.55 4.98 -1.78
CA GLY A 67 -17.00 6.04 -0.88
C GLY A 67 -15.86 6.76 -0.16
N GLY A 68 -14.67 6.15 -0.16
CA GLY A 68 -13.46 6.74 0.42
C GLY A 68 -13.42 6.66 1.94
N SER A 69 -14.24 5.82 2.57
CA SER A 69 -14.18 5.62 4.02
C SER A 69 -12.93 4.79 4.41
N PRO A 70 -12.48 4.87 5.67
CA PRO A 70 -11.41 3.99 6.16
C PRO A 70 -11.74 2.50 6.00
N THR A 71 -13.02 2.12 6.12
CA THR A 71 -13.49 0.76 5.89
C THR A 71 -13.31 0.35 4.43
N ASP A 72 -13.63 1.22 3.46
CA ASP A 72 -13.44 0.93 2.04
C ASP A 72 -11.96 0.68 1.69
N ALA A 73 -11.06 1.41 2.35
CA ALA A 73 -9.61 1.20 2.20
C ALA A 73 -9.16 -0.14 2.81
N ALA A 74 -9.65 -0.47 4.00
CA ALA A 74 -9.36 -1.74 4.67
C ALA A 74 -9.88 -2.93 3.85
N ASP A 75 -11.10 -2.86 3.33
CA ASP A 75 -11.72 -3.91 2.51
C ASP A 75 -10.96 -4.11 1.20
N ALA A 76 -10.56 -3.03 0.52
CA ALA A 76 -9.77 -3.11 -0.70
C ALA A 76 -8.37 -3.71 -0.44
N ALA A 77 -7.70 -3.31 0.64
CA ALA A 77 -6.41 -3.86 1.03
C ALA A 77 -6.52 -5.36 1.36
N ALA A 78 -7.52 -5.75 2.15
CA ALA A 78 -7.76 -7.15 2.51
C ALA A 78 -7.99 -8.03 1.28
N ALA A 79 -8.86 -7.62 0.35
CA ALA A 79 -9.12 -8.36 -0.87
C ALA A 79 -7.86 -8.57 -1.73
N ILE A 80 -6.98 -7.57 -1.80
CA ILE A 80 -5.72 -7.68 -2.55
C ILE A 80 -4.71 -8.58 -1.83
N SER A 81 -4.59 -8.46 -0.50
CA SER A 81 -3.72 -9.34 0.29
C SER A 81 -4.16 -10.81 0.18
N GLU A 82 -5.47 -11.09 0.22
CA GLU A 82 -6.01 -12.43 -0.01
C GLU A 82 -5.67 -12.97 -1.40
N LEU A 83 -5.81 -12.15 -2.45
CA LEU A 83 -5.42 -12.52 -3.81
C LEU A 83 -3.91 -12.79 -3.92
N ALA A 84 -3.08 -11.95 -3.29
CA ALA A 84 -1.63 -12.10 -3.28
C ALA A 84 -1.16 -13.40 -2.61
N ALA A 85 -1.85 -13.81 -1.54
CA ALA A 85 -1.56 -15.06 -0.83
C ALA A 85 -1.79 -16.30 -1.71
N GLY A 86 -2.70 -16.24 -2.68
CA GLY A 86 -3.03 -17.34 -3.59
C GLY A 86 -2.33 -17.32 -4.96
N TRP A 87 -1.57 -16.26 -5.28
CA TRP A 87 -1.19 -15.91 -6.66
C TRP A 87 -0.27 -16.92 -7.39
N ARG A 88 0.42 -17.83 -6.69
CA ARG A 88 1.28 -18.87 -7.32
C ARG A 88 1.02 -20.30 -6.87
N THR A 89 0.09 -20.53 -5.96
CA THR A 89 -0.42 -21.89 -5.68
C THR A 89 -1.25 -22.41 -6.86
N ALA A 90 -1.71 -21.52 -7.75
CA ALA A 90 -2.48 -21.85 -8.95
C ALA A 90 -1.63 -22.07 -10.22
N ASP A 91 -0.40 -21.55 -10.28
CA ASP A 91 0.45 -21.51 -11.49
C ASP A 91 1.57 -22.58 -11.51
N ASP A 92 1.78 -23.32 -10.41
CA ASP A 92 2.71 -24.47 -10.36
C ASP A 92 2.09 -25.80 -10.89
N HIS A 93 0.89 -25.73 -11.49
CA HIS A 93 0.16 -26.87 -12.06
C HIS A 93 -0.37 -26.61 -13.49
N ALA A 94 0.37 -25.86 -14.31
CA ALA A 94 0.13 -25.72 -15.74
C ALA A 94 1.29 -26.28 -16.59
#